data_AF-A0A4P6PHB7-F1
#
_entry.id   AF-A0A4P6PHB7-F1
#
_cell.length_a   1.000
_cell.length_b   1.000
_cell.length_c   1.000
_cell.angle_alpha   90.00
_cell.angle_beta   90.00
_cell.angle_gamma   90.00
#
_symmetry.space_group_name_H-M   'P 1'
#
loop_
_entity.id
_entity.type
_entity.pdbx_description
1 polymer ?
#
loop_
_entity_poly.entity_id
_entity_poly.type
_entity_poly.pdbx_seq_one_letter_code
_entity_poly.pdbx_strand_id
1 'polypeptide(L)'
;MTRILTTASIIISLNICCAALPQPVLLLDQQTDGPAIPLLQREIARQAVAQVFRDDLGYLCRDRALGAPAESPADLTVRFEFGQPSEHSLSVNLTGGPKGRETWNAVLETGNYLLLLEQACTEAANLATPRKSSGYPEKLPGQAAADSPRLTDLIDLLRTAHAEHLQNPSADSYALLIRGYAHLGQRCAHTWSASSKVYQARSLVYAQRFLREHPDSADALYLRAYALGLCGLHQLALNDLEAGKALQRKEPPSWMQPLECLLKFDTDALIETANSEHPQCVTAGLMAMMTLEYTPFDSRIFETYDRLNTKPDENLRVLALLNEAGGVRAMHKTTMEGLEQMKLMLRNDLLNHDLLPLRLQTY
;
A
#
# COMPACT_ATOMS: atom_id res chain seq x y z
N MET A 1 24.70 48.26 -61.07
CA MET A 1 25.60 47.16 -60.66
C MET A 1 25.98 47.38 -59.19
N THR A 2 25.01 47.39 -58.29
CA THR A 2 24.46 46.25 -57.52
C THR A 2 25.44 45.77 -56.43
N ARG A 3 25.35 46.42 -55.27
CA ARG A 3 25.94 45.99 -54.00
C ARG A 3 25.04 44.90 -53.39
N ILE A 4 25.61 43.75 -53.04
CA ILE A 4 24.94 42.69 -52.28
C ILE A 4 25.35 42.90 -50.81
N LEU A 5 24.39 43.33 -49.99
CA LEU A 5 24.48 43.30 -48.53
C LEU A 5 23.95 41.95 -48.06
N THR A 6 24.83 41.10 -47.53
CA THR A 6 24.49 39.85 -46.85
C THR A 6 23.97 40.15 -45.45
N THR A 7 22.67 39.95 -45.26
CA THR A 7 21.98 39.92 -43.96
C THR A 7 22.27 38.57 -43.29
N ALA A 8 23.15 38.56 -42.30
CA ALA A 8 23.30 37.43 -41.39
C ALA A 8 22.23 37.53 -40.30
N SER A 9 21.16 36.73 -40.40
CA SER A 9 20.20 36.55 -39.33
C SER A 9 20.83 35.74 -38.21
N ILE A 10 21.20 36.44 -37.14
CA ILE A 10 21.50 35.86 -35.84
C ILE A 10 20.16 35.35 -35.26
N ILE A 11 19.94 34.03 -35.28
CA ILE A 11 18.90 33.38 -34.49
C ILE A 11 19.47 33.23 -33.08
N ILE A 12 19.15 34.19 -32.20
CA ILE A 12 19.30 34.00 -30.76
C ILE A 12 18.24 32.97 -30.34
N SER A 13 18.68 31.73 -30.12
CA SER A 13 17.92 30.73 -29.35
C SER A 13 17.78 31.24 -27.93
N LEU A 14 16.75 32.05 -27.69
CA LEU A 14 16.21 32.29 -26.35
C LEU A 14 15.61 30.97 -25.87
N ASN A 15 16.46 30.13 -25.26
CA ASN A 15 16.04 29.17 -24.25
C ASN A 15 15.47 29.99 -23.09
N ILE A 16 14.22 30.43 -23.25
CA ILE A 16 13.42 30.87 -22.13
C ILE A 16 13.30 29.63 -21.26
N CYS A 17 14.03 29.63 -20.14
CA CYS A 17 13.73 28.79 -19.00
C CYS A 17 12.28 29.11 -18.60
N CYS A 18 11.31 28.48 -19.26
CA CYS A 18 9.97 28.34 -18.72
C CYS A 18 10.19 27.60 -17.41
N ALA A 19 10.21 28.34 -16.31
CA ALA A 19 10.15 27.75 -14.98
C ALA A 19 9.00 26.76 -15.04
N ALA A 20 9.32 25.46 -14.92
CA ALA A 20 8.33 24.40 -15.00
C ALA A 20 7.23 24.78 -14.00
N LEU A 21 6.02 25.04 -14.52
CA LEU A 21 4.90 25.35 -13.65
C LEU A 21 4.82 24.22 -12.62
N PRO A 22 4.65 24.54 -11.33
CA PRO A 22 4.59 23.52 -10.28
C PRO A 22 3.54 22.49 -10.69
N GLN A 23 3.96 21.22 -10.76
CA GLN A 23 3.06 20.15 -11.14
C GLN A 23 1.91 20.11 -10.14
N PRO A 24 0.64 20.06 -10.59
CA PRO A 24 -0.48 19.97 -9.67
C PRO A 24 -0.33 18.69 -8.84
N VAL A 25 -0.41 18.84 -7.53
CA VAL A 25 -0.38 17.72 -6.59
C VAL A 25 -1.82 17.34 -6.27
N LEU A 26 -2.10 16.03 -6.28
CA LEU A 26 -3.37 15.48 -5.81
C LEU A 26 -3.29 15.30 -4.30
N LEU A 27 -4.11 16.03 -3.55
CA LEU A 27 -4.30 15.82 -2.12
C LEU A 27 -5.51 14.92 -1.88
N LEU A 28 -5.29 13.77 -1.26
CA LEU A 28 -6.36 12.89 -0.80
C LEU A 28 -6.75 13.33 0.62
N ASP A 29 -7.85 14.08 0.74
CA ASP A 29 -8.33 14.57 2.03
C ASP A 29 -9.42 13.64 2.59
N GLN A 30 -9.43 13.48 3.91
CA GLN A 30 -10.51 12.77 4.61
C GLN A 30 -11.46 13.80 5.20
N GLN A 31 -12.67 13.90 4.67
CA GLN A 31 -13.77 14.53 5.39
C GLN A 31 -14.56 13.41 6.10
N THR A 32 -14.73 13.57 7.41
CA THR A 32 -15.32 12.54 8.29
C THR A 32 -16.77 12.81 8.66
N ASP A 33 -17.41 13.75 7.98
CA ASP A 33 -18.82 14.10 8.25
C ASP A 33 -19.72 13.04 7.58
N GLY A 34 -19.94 11.92 8.26
CA GLY A 34 -20.73 10.81 7.75
C GLY A 34 -20.84 9.64 8.73
N PRO A 35 -21.71 8.66 8.43
CA PRO A 35 -21.83 7.45 9.23
C PRO A 35 -20.52 6.64 9.27
N ALA A 36 -20.35 5.85 10.32
CA ALA A 36 -19.14 5.05 10.53
C ALA A 36 -19.05 3.89 9.52
N ILE A 37 -18.44 4.14 8.37
CA ILE A 37 -18.01 3.09 7.43
C ILE A 37 -16.67 2.51 7.91
N PRO A 38 -16.48 1.17 7.84
CA PRO A 38 -15.20 0.55 8.14
C PRO A 38 -14.04 1.22 7.43
N LEU A 39 -12.99 1.56 8.18
CA LEU A 39 -11.85 2.32 7.68
C LEU A 39 -11.24 1.71 6.41
N LEU A 40 -11.12 0.38 6.33
CA LEU A 40 -10.58 -0.29 5.16
C LEU A 40 -11.41 -0.04 3.88
N GLN A 41 -12.74 -0.02 3.97
CA GLN A 41 -13.62 0.23 2.82
C GLN A 41 -13.45 1.65 2.29
N ARG A 42 -13.39 2.63 3.19
CA ARG A 42 -13.04 4.01 2.85
C ARG A 42 -11.70 4.08 2.14
N GLU A 43 -10.69 3.39 2.67
CA GLU A 43 -9.35 3.41 2.08
C GLU A 43 -9.28 2.72 0.73
N ILE A 44 -10.03 1.64 0.47
CA ILE A 44 -10.09 0.97 -0.84
C ILE A 44 -10.48 1.96 -1.93
N ALA A 45 -11.58 2.68 -1.74
CA ALA A 45 -12.05 3.62 -2.75
C ALA A 45 -11.11 4.83 -2.92
N ARG A 46 -10.56 5.32 -1.81
CA ARG A 46 -9.58 6.42 -1.85
C ARG A 46 -8.31 6.04 -2.59
N GLN A 47 -7.78 4.84 -2.33
CA GLN A 47 -6.59 4.34 -3.00
C GLN A 47 -6.84 3.96 -4.46
N ALA A 48 -8.04 3.52 -4.83
CA ALA A 48 -8.41 3.28 -6.23
C ALA A 48 -8.29 4.57 -7.06
N VAL A 49 -8.84 5.68 -6.54
CA VAL A 49 -8.71 7.00 -7.19
C VAL A 49 -7.25 7.45 -7.21
N ALA A 50 -6.56 7.40 -6.06
CA ALA A 50 -5.16 7.79 -5.96
C ALA A 50 -4.27 7.08 -6.97
N GLN A 51 -4.48 5.77 -7.13
CA GLN A 51 -3.69 4.95 -8.03
C GLN A 51 -3.91 5.33 -9.49
N VAL A 52 -5.15 5.62 -9.90
CA VAL A 52 -5.40 6.08 -11.28
C VAL A 52 -4.75 7.43 -11.55
N PHE A 53 -4.90 8.39 -10.63
CA PHE A 53 -4.28 9.71 -10.79
C PHE A 53 -2.74 9.62 -10.87
N ARG A 54 -2.14 8.79 -10.02
CA ARG A 54 -0.69 8.59 -10.02
C ARG A 54 -0.21 7.81 -11.24
N ASP A 55 -0.79 6.64 -11.48
CA ASP A 55 -0.23 5.65 -12.40
C ASP A 55 -0.63 5.90 -13.86
N ASP A 56 -1.86 6.38 -14.07
CA ASP A 56 -2.42 6.57 -15.41
C ASP A 56 -2.35 8.03 -15.86
N LEU A 57 -2.49 8.98 -14.93
CA LEU A 57 -2.50 10.42 -15.22
C LEU A 57 -1.21 11.16 -14.83
N GLY A 58 -0.26 10.48 -14.19
CA GLY A 58 1.06 11.03 -13.85
C GLY A 58 1.06 12.10 -12.75
N TYR A 59 0.01 12.21 -11.94
CA TYR A 59 -0.05 13.18 -10.83
C TYR A 59 0.83 12.73 -9.67
N LEU A 60 1.50 13.71 -9.06
CA LEU A 60 2.06 13.55 -7.72
C LEU A 60 0.90 13.44 -6.73
N CYS A 61 0.80 12.32 -6.02
CA CYS A 61 -0.26 12.10 -5.05
C CYS A 61 0.29 12.22 -3.62
N ARG A 62 -0.36 13.06 -2.80
CA ARG A 62 -0.12 13.20 -1.38
C ARG A 62 -1.30 12.63 -0.59
N ASP A 63 -0.96 11.88 0.43
CA ASP A 63 -1.91 11.11 1.21
C ASP A 63 -1.93 11.62 2.66
N ARG A 64 -2.99 12.35 3.03
CA ARG A 64 -3.10 12.92 4.38
C ARG A 64 -3.21 11.85 5.47
N ALA A 65 -3.79 10.68 5.15
CA ALA A 65 -3.87 9.56 6.09
C ALA A 65 -2.49 8.93 6.38
N LEU A 66 -1.49 9.22 5.53
CA LEU A 66 -0.07 8.90 5.75
C LEU A 66 0.73 10.07 6.35
N GLY A 67 0.08 11.12 6.84
CA GLY A 67 0.73 12.27 7.46
C GLY A 67 1.34 13.27 6.48
N ALA A 68 1.00 13.21 5.18
CA ALA A 68 1.45 14.22 4.23
C ALA A 68 0.87 15.60 4.61
N PRO A 69 1.69 16.68 4.63
CA PRO A 69 1.22 18.01 4.97
C PRO A 69 0.23 18.53 3.93
N ALA A 70 -0.79 19.25 4.39
CA ALA A 70 -1.74 19.95 3.52
C ALA A 70 -1.12 21.28 3.08
N GLU A 71 -0.82 21.46 1.80
CA GLU A 71 -0.23 22.71 1.30
C GLU A 71 -0.68 23.06 -0.12
N SER A 72 -0.60 24.36 -0.44
CA SER A 72 -0.93 25.04 -1.70
C SER A 72 -2.41 25.05 -2.16
N PRO A 73 -3.04 26.24 -2.32
CA PRO A 73 -4.39 26.35 -2.91
C PRO A 73 -4.45 25.96 -4.40
N ALA A 74 -3.31 25.64 -5.03
CA ALA A 74 -3.25 25.15 -6.41
C ALA A 74 -3.45 23.63 -6.54
N ASP A 75 -3.47 22.90 -5.43
CA ASP A 75 -3.55 21.43 -5.43
C ASP A 75 -4.97 20.93 -5.76
N LEU A 76 -5.03 19.80 -6.46
CA LEU A 76 -6.28 19.11 -6.73
C LEU A 76 -6.66 18.32 -5.48
N THR A 77 -7.69 18.75 -4.77
CA THR A 77 -8.18 18.06 -3.58
C THR A 77 -9.29 17.09 -3.95
N VAL A 78 -9.08 15.81 -3.67
CA VAL A 78 -10.13 14.78 -3.73
C VAL A 78 -10.80 14.70 -2.37
N ARG A 79 -12.08 15.03 -2.32
CA ARG A 79 -12.90 14.87 -1.12
C ARG A 79 -13.82 13.67 -1.28
N PHE A 80 -13.83 12.84 -0.25
CA PHE A 80 -14.68 11.67 -0.17
C PHE A 80 -15.85 12.00 0.76
N GLU A 81 -17.06 12.01 0.20
CA GLU A 81 -18.31 12.20 0.94
C GLU A 81 -19.01 10.85 1.03
N PHE A 82 -19.24 10.39 2.26
CA PHE A 82 -19.90 9.13 2.53
C PHE A 82 -21.39 9.40 2.79
N GLY A 83 -22.24 8.78 1.98
CA GLY A 83 -23.70 8.86 2.12
C GLY A 83 -24.19 8.21 3.42
N GLN A 84 -25.49 8.30 3.67
CA GLN A 84 -26.13 7.66 4.83
C GLN A 84 -25.91 6.13 4.81
N PRO A 85 -25.90 5.46 5.99
CA PRO A 85 -25.58 4.03 6.06
C PRO A 85 -26.48 3.16 5.18
N SER A 86 -27.73 3.58 4.97
CA SER A 86 -28.72 2.88 4.15
C SER A 86 -28.44 2.94 2.65
N GLU A 87 -27.69 3.94 2.19
CA GLU A 87 -27.40 4.15 0.77
C GLU A 87 -26.04 3.55 0.38
N HIS A 88 -25.20 3.21 1.37
CA HIS A 88 -23.89 2.59 1.21
C HIS A 88 -22.96 3.29 0.22
N SER A 89 -23.29 4.50 -0.24
CA SER A 89 -22.70 5.19 -1.38
C SER A 89 -21.51 6.06 -1.00
N LEU A 90 -20.49 6.10 -1.85
CA LEU A 90 -19.35 7.00 -1.74
C LEU A 90 -19.26 7.96 -2.92
N SER A 91 -19.47 9.25 -2.69
CA SER A 91 -19.22 10.32 -3.66
C SER A 91 -17.80 10.86 -3.54
N VAL A 92 -17.18 11.21 -4.66
CA VAL A 92 -15.77 11.62 -4.72
C VAL A 92 -15.66 12.94 -5.48
N ASN A 93 -15.74 14.02 -4.74
CA ASN A 93 -15.68 15.37 -5.27
C ASN A 93 -14.24 15.79 -5.58
N LEU A 94 -13.94 16.11 -6.84
CA LEU A 94 -12.66 16.70 -7.23
C LEU A 94 -12.78 18.23 -7.16
N THR A 95 -12.04 18.85 -6.25
CA THR A 95 -12.06 20.30 -6.03
C THR A 95 -10.67 20.87 -6.26
N GLY A 96 -10.52 21.80 -7.22
CA GLY A 96 -9.24 22.46 -7.52
C GLY A 96 -8.92 22.48 -9.01
N GLY A 97 -7.91 23.26 -9.40
CA GLY A 97 -7.46 23.42 -10.78
C GLY A 97 -7.99 24.69 -11.48
N PRO A 98 -7.32 25.13 -12.58
CA PRO A 98 -7.56 26.43 -13.21
C PRO A 98 -8.93 26.59 -13.90
N LYS A 99 -9.71 25.51 -14.07
CA LYS A 99 -10.99 25.50 -14.80
C LYS A 99 -12.23 25.37 -13.90
N GLY A 100 -12.09 25.48 -12.58
CA GLY A 100 -13.21 25.41 -11.64
C GLY A 100 -13.53 23.99 -11.15
N ARG A 101 -14.50 23.91 -10.22
CA ARG A 101 -14.90 22.71 -9.49
C ARG A 101 -15.51 21.68 -10.43
N GLU A 102 -14.89 20.52 -10.58
CA GLU A 102 -15.47 19.42 -11.32
C GLU A 102 -15.89 18.30 -10.36
N THR A 103 -17.18 18.17 -10.15
CA THR A 103 -17.70 17.11 -9.29
C THR A 103 -17.82 15.82 -10.09
N TRP A 104 -17.07 14.80 -9.67
CA TRP A 104 -17.33 13.43 -10.04
C TRP A 104 -18.17 12.76 -8.94
N ASN A 105 -19.16 11.97 -9.33
CA ASN A 105 -20.02 11.26 -8.39
C ASN A 105 -20.06 9.80 -8.84
N ALA A 106 -19.36 8.93 -8.13
CA ALA A 106 -19.68 7.50 -8.14
C ALA A 106 -20.62 7.19 -6.99
N VAL A 107 -21.33 6.08 -7.11
CA VAL A 107 -22.04 5.43 -6.01
C VAL A 107 -21.50 4.02 -5.95
N LEU A 108 -20.69 3.75 -4.93
CA LEU A 108 -20.11 2.43 -4.67
C LEU A 108 -20.93 1.72 -3.61
N GLU A 109 -21.10 0.40 -3.71
CA GLU A 109 -21.75 -0.41 -2.70
C GLU A 109 -20.73 -0.87 -1.64
N THR A 110 -20.91 -0.45 -0.39
CA THR A 110 -20.00 -0.78 0.72
C THR A 110 -20.37 -2.07 1.49
N GLY A 111 -21.47 -2.73 1.15
CA GLY A 111 -21.91 -3.96 1.82
C GLY A 111 -21.08 -5.21 1.51
N ASN A 112 -20.33 -5.19 0.40
CA ASN A 112 -19.52 -6.31 -0.06
C ASN A 112 -18.13 -5.81 -0.50
N TYR A 113 -17.07 -6.29 0.16
CA TYR A 113 -15.69 -5.85 -0.12
C TYR A 113 -15.24 -6.13 -1.55
N LEU A 114 -15.64 -7.27 -2.13
CA LEU A 114 -15.24 -7.63 -3.49
C LEU A 114 -15.91 -6.71 -4.50
N LEU A 115 -17.23 -6.51 -4.34
CA LEU A 115 -18.00 -5.60 -5.19
C LEU A 115 -17.49 -4.17 -5.07
N LEU A 116 -17.23 -3.69 -3.84
CA LEU A 116 -16.63 -2.39 -3.60
C LEU A 116 -15.28 -2.25 -4.33
N LEU A 117 -14.41 -3.25 -4.24
CA LEU A 117 -13.10 -3.24 -4.86
C LEU A 117 -13.20 -3.20 -6.39
N GLU A 118 -14.09 -4.01 -6.97
CA GLU A 118 -14.38 -4.04 -8.41
C GLU A 118 -14.96 -2.73 -8.92
N GLN A 119 -15.99 -2.20 -8.24
CA GLN A 119 -16.62 -0.92 -8.56
C GLN A 119 -15.62 0.22 -8.41
N ALA A 120 -14.88 0.30 -7.30
CA ALA A 120 -13.90 1.35 -7.07
C ALA A 120 -12.82 1.38 -8.16
N CYS A 121 -12.28 0.22 -8.56
CA CYS A 121 -11.28 0.14 -9.62
C CYS A 121 -11.85 0.49 -10.99
N THR A 122 -13.09 0.08 -11.28
CA THR A 122 -13.78 0.36 -12.55
C THR A 122 -14.11 1.85 -12.67
N GLU A 123 -14.75 2.40 -11.65
CA GLU A 123 -15.13 3.80 -11.57
C GLU A 123 -13.92 4.72 -11.57
N ALA A 124 -12.85 4.37 -10.84
CA ALA A 124 -11.60 5.12 -10.92
C ALA A 124 -10.99 5.04 -12.33
N ALA A 125 -10.98 3.89 -13.00
CA ALA A 125 -10.44 3.78 -14.36
C ALA A 125 -11.21 4.63 -15.37
N ASN A 126 -12.52 4.83 -15.16
CA ASN A 126 -13.33 5.76 -15.96
C ASN A 126 -12.88 7.22 -15.82
N LEU A 127 -12.15 7.59 -14.75
CA LEU A 127 -11.51 8.91 -14.63
C LEU A 127 -10.31 9.08 -15.57
N ALA A 128 -9.62 7.99 -15.92
CA ALA A 128 -8.46 8.02 -16.81
C ALA A 128 -8.82 8.13 -18.30
N THR A 129 -10.06 7.81 -18.67
CA THR A 129 -10.51 7.87 -20.06
C THR A 129 -10.23 9.26 -20.64
N PRO A 130 -9.51 9.37 -21.78
CA PRO A 130 -8.86 10.61 -22.19
C PRO A 130 -9.88 11.71 -22.43
N ARG A 131 -10.05 12.59 -21.45
CA ARG A 131 -10.67 13.89 -21.64
C ARG A 131 -9.68 14.71 -22.45
N LYS A 132 -10.07 14.99 -23.70
CA LYS A 132 -9.29 15.58 -24.81
C LYS A 132 -8.57 16.93 -24.53
N SER A 133 -8.30 17.37 -23.30
CA SER A 133 -7.94 18.79 -23.07
C SER A 133 -6.97 19.17 -21.95
N SER A 134 -6.05 18.32 -21.48
CA SER A 134 -5.03 18.80 -20.53
C SER A 134 -3.67 18.14 -20.69
N GLY A 135 -2.63 18.98 -20.80
CA GLY A 135 -1.23 18.56 -20.82
C GLY A 135 -0.84 17.97 -19.47
N TYR A 136 -0.83 16.65 -19.40
CA TYR A 136 -0.37 15.91 -18.23
C TYR A 136 1.17 15.82 -18.23
N PRO A 137 1.80 15.83 -17.04
CA PRO A 137 3.26 15.80 -16.93
C PRO A 137 3.85 14.43 -17.34
N GLU A 138 5.12 14.48 -17.76
CA GLU A 138 5.91 13.33 -18.19
C GLU A 138 6.36 12.46 -16.99
N LYS A 139 6.36 11.13 -17.16
CA LYS A 139 6.63 10.12 -16.11
C LYS A 139 8.09 10.13 -15.63
N LEU A 140 8.33 9.86 -14.34
CA LEU A 140 9.66 9.79 -13.70
C LEU A 140 10.21 8.34 -13.62
N PRO A 141 11.55 8.12 -13.61
CA PRO A 141 12.17 6.79 -13.63
C PRO A 141 12.42 6.13 -12.25
N GLY A 142 12.51 4.79 -12.21
CA GLY A 142 12.65 3.99 -10.97
C GLY A 142 13.82 2.98 -10.89
N GLN A 143 14.32 2.82 -9.66
CA GLN A 143 15.20 1.79 -9.05
C GLN A 143 14.62 0.38 -8.83
N ALA A 144 15.39 -0.71 -8.63
CA ALA A 144 14.98 -2.01 -8.00
C ALA A 144 15.96 -2.48 -6.91
N ALA A 145 15.49 -3.20 -5.86
CA ALA A 145 16.23 -4.30 -5.18
C ALA A 145 15.48 -5.01 -4.01
N ALA A 146 15.88 -6.25 -3.69
CA ALA A 146 15.15 -7.33 -3.04
C ALA A 146 15.19 -7.48 -1.48
N ASP A 147 14.43 -8.50 -1.04
CA ASP A 147 14.39 -9.33 0.19
C ASP A 147 14.22 -8.72 1.60
N SER A 148 13.39 -9.43 2.40
CA SER A 148 12.57 -8.96 3.53
C SER A 148 13.20 -7.81 4.35
N PRO A 149 12.90 -6.57 3.95
CA PRO A 149 13.61 -5.41 4.46
C PRO A 149 13.13 -4.99 5.87
N ARG A 150 13.93 -4.18 6.58
CA ARG A 150 13.43 -3.41 7.73
C ARG A 150 12.27 -2.52 7.27
N LEU A 151 11.52 -1.94 8.20
CA LEU A 151 10.37 -1.08 7.84
C LEU A 151 10.77 0.05 6.88
N THR A 152 11.91 0.71 7.12
CA THR A 152 12.46 1.77 6.28
C THR A 152 12.90 1.25 4.92
N ASP A 153 13.69 0.18 4.90
CA ASP A 153 14.11 -0.49 3.67
C ASP A 153 12.89 -0.94 2.80
N LEU A 154 11.77 -1.34 3.42
CA LEU A 154 10.55 -1.77 2.73
C LEU A 154 9.83 -0.59 2.08
N ILE A 155 9.83 0.57 2.73
CA ILE A 155 9.28 1.79 2.16
C ILE A 155 10.11 2.21 0.94
N ASP A 156 11.44 2.16 1.04
CA ASP A 156 12.32 2.55 -0.05
C ASP A 156 12.26 1.55 -1.22
N LEU A 157 12.18 0.26 -0.93
CA LEU A 157 11.88 -0.77 -1.93
C LEU A 157 10.53 -0.52 -2.63
N LEU A 158 9.48 -0.19 -1.89
CA LEU A 158 8.17 0.09 -2.50
C LEU A 158 8.17 1.35 -3.37
N ARG A 159 8.93 2.38 -3.01
CA ARG A 159 9.10 3.60 -3.82
C ARG A 159 9.79 3.30 -5.15
N THR A 160 10.88 2.56 -5.04
CA THR A 160 11.71 1.99 -6.10
C THR A 160 10.84 1.16 -7.07
N ALA A 161 10.14 0.16 -6.55
CA ALA A 161 9.21 -0.68 -7.30
C ALA A 161 8.07 0.11 -7.98
N HIS A 162 7.55 1.15 -7.31
CA HIS A 162 6.54 2.01 -7.90
C HIS A 162 7.05 2.75 -9.12
N ALA A 163 8.24 3.36 -9.01
CA ALA A 163 8.79 4.14 -10.09
C ALA A 163 9.10 3.24 -11.31
N GLU A 164 9.54 1.99 -11.10
CA GLU A 164 9.68 1.00 -12.17
C GLU A 164 8.34 0.60 -12.78
N HIS A 165 7.34 0.33 -11.92
CA HIS A 165 6.00 -0.04 -12.37
C HIS A 165 5.37 1.05 -13.24
N LEU A 166 5.61 2.33 -12.94
CA LEU A 166 5.12 3.44 -13.75
C LEU A 166 5.70 3.43 -15.17
N GLN A 167 6.94 2.98 -15.33
CA GLN A 167 7.62 2.90 -16.62
C GLN A 167 7.26 1.65 -17.40
N ASN A 168 7.23 0.49 -16.74
CA ASN A 168 6.98 -0.80 -17.35
C ASN A 168 6.22 -1.73 -16.40
N PRO A 169 4.87 -1.63 -16.38
CA PRO A 169 4.04 -2.54 -15.61
C PRO A 169 4.30 -4.00 -16.02
N SER A 170 4.52 -4.85 -15.05
CA SER A 170 4.88 -6.26 -15.24
C SER A 170 4.27 -7.12 -14.13
N ALA A 171 4.12 -8.42 -14.37
CA ALA A 171 3.64 -9.34 -13.33
C ALA A 171 4.50 -9.29 -12.06
N ASP A 172 5.83 -9.16 -12.21
CA ASP A 172 6.76 -9.09 -11.09
C ASP A 172 6.62 -7.77 -10.30
N SER A 173 6.47 -6.63 -10.98
CA SER A 173 6.25 -5.35 -10.30
C SER A 173 4.89 -5.33 -9.57
N TYR A 174 3.85 -5.92 -10.14
CA TYR A 174 2.57 -6.13 -9.44
C TYR A 174 2.75 -7.02 -8.21
N ALA A 175 3.39 -8.17 -8.35
CA ALA A 175 3.62 -9.08 -7.23
C ALA A 175 4.38 -8.40 -6.08
N LEU A 176 5.40 -7.61 -6.40
CA LEU A 176 6.18 -6.84 -5.42
C LEU A 176 5.35 -5.78 -4.72
N LEU A 177 4.60 -4.95 -5.45
CA LEU A 177 3.75 -3.91 -4.87
C LEU A 177 2.63 -4.51 -4.00
N ILE A 178 1.95 -5.56 -4.49
CA ILE A 178 0.85 -6.22 -3.77
C ILE A 178 1.36 -6.80 -2.45
N ARG A 179 2.41 -7.63 -2.49
CA ARG A 179 2.94 -8.29 -1.29
C ARG A 179 3.57 -7.28 -0.34
N GLY A 180 4.37 -6.34 -0.87
CA GLY A 180 5.06 -5.35 -0.05
C GLY A 180 4.08 -4.46 0.71
N TYR A 181 3.01 -3.97 0.06
CA TYR A 181 1.98 -3.20 0.75
C TYR A 181 1.15 -4.01 1.73
N ALA A 182 0.87 -5.29 1.45
CA ALA A 182 0.16 -6.16 2.39
C ALA A 182 0.96 -6.31 3.69
N HIS A 183 2.27 -6.55 3.58
CA HIS A 183 3.18 -6.64 4.73
C HIS A 183 3.36 -5.32 5.46
N LEU A 184 3.50 -4.21 4.74
CA LEU A 184 3.59 -2.88 5.35
C LEU A 184 2.31 -2.57 6.13
N GLY A 185 1.16 -2.95 5.60
CA GLY A 185 -0.13 -2.89 6.31
C GLY A 185 -0.13 -3.71 7.60
N GLN A 186 0.43 -4.93 7.60
CA GLN A 186 0.54 -5.74 8.82
C GLN A 186 1.47 -5.11 9.85
N ARG A 187 2.64 -4.60 9.43
CA ARG A 187 3.62 -3.97 10.31
C ARG A 187 3.08 -2.69 10.94
N CYS A 188 2.23 -1.95 10.22
CA CYS A 188 1.60 -0.73 10.73
C CYS A 188 0.27 -0.97 11.47
N ALA A 189 -0.23 -2.21 11.57
CA ALA A 189 -1.59 -2.48 12.08
C ALA A 189 -1.84 -1.91 13.48
N HIS A 190 -0.79 -1.80 14.31
CA HIS A 190 -0.85 -1.33 15.69
C HIS A 190 -0.29 0.09 15.87
N THR A 191 -0.03 0.81 14.78
CA THR A 191 0.20 2.26 14.86
C THR A 191 -1.15 2.95 15.09
N TRP A 192 -1.22 3.97 15.95
CA TRP A 192 -2.43 4.76 16.20
C TRP A 192 -2.85 5.66 15.01
N SER A 193 -2.52 5.28 13.78
CA SER A 193 -2.85 5.99 12.55
C SER A 193 -3.64 5.10 11.58
N ALA A 194 -4.23 5.72 10.57
CA ALA A 194 -4.91 5.01 9.48
C ALA A 194 -3.94 4.31 8.51
N SER A 195 -2.62 4.49 8.68
CA SER A 195 -1.61 4.05 7.71
C SER A 195 -1.71 2.56 7.36
N SER A 196 -2.00 1.70 8.34
CA SER A 196 -2.20 0.27 8.09
C SER A 196 -3.30 -0.01 7.07
N LYS A 197 -4.43 0.68 7.18
CA LYS A 197 -5.57 0.53 6.27
C LYS A 197 -5.29 1.14 4.91
N VAL A 198 -4.51 2.22 4.84
CA VAL A 198 -4.01 2.78 3.58
C VAL A 198 -3.18 1.76 2.81
N TYR A 199 -2.21 1.13 3.47
CA TYR A 199 -1.33 0.15 2.83
C TYR A 199 -2.08 -1.13 2.45
N GLN A 200 -2.96 -1.63 3.31
CA GLN A 200 -3.86 -2.75 2.99
C GLN A 200 -4.72 -2.45 1.75
N ALA A 201 -5.34 -1.26 1.71
CA ALA A 201 -6.12 -0.82 0.56
C ALA A 201 -5.29 -0.73 -0.73
N ARG A 202 -4.07 -0.17 -0.69
CA ARG A 202 -3.17 -0.14 -1.85
C ARG A 202 -2.88 -1.54 -2.39
N SER A 203 -2.57 -2.48 -1.49
CA SER A 203 -2.33 -3.88 -1.88
C SER A 203 -3.54 -4.47 -2.61
N LEU A 204 -4.74 -4.29 -2.06
CA LEU A 204 -5.99 -4.78 -2.67
C LEU A 204 -6.27 -4.16 -4.04
N VAL A 205 -6.08 -2.84 -4.19
CA VAL A 205 -6.31 -2.13 -5.46
C VAL A 205 -5.32 -2.58 -6.53
N TYR A 206 -4.03 -2.73 -6.21
CA TYR A 206 -3.05 -3.29 -7.15
C TYR A 206 -3.41 -4.71 -7.57
N ALA A 207 -3.85 -5.55 -6.62
CA ALA A 207 -4.23 -6.93 -6.93
C ALA A 207 -5.48 -7.01 -7.81
N GLN A 208 -6.49 -6.18 -7.54
CA GLN A 208 -7.69 -6.12 -8.38
C GLN A 208 -7.36 -5.60 -9.78
N ARG A 209 -6.48 -4.60 -9.89
CA ARG A 209 -6.04 -4.07 -11.18
C ARG A 209 -5.31 -5.14 -11.99
N PHE A 210 -4.39 -5.88 -11.36
CA PHE A 210 -3.68 -6.97 -12.02
C PHE A 210 -4.63 -8.08 -12.50
N LEU A 211 -5.63 -8.46 -11.69
CA LEU A 211 -6.65 -9.42 -12.10
C LEU A 211 -7.53 -8.90 -13.24
N ARG A 212 -7.90 -7.62 -13.24
CA ARG A 212 -8.65 -7.03 -14.36
C ARG A 212 -7.86 -7.05 -15.66
N GLU A 213 -6.55 -6.82 -15.59
CA GLU A 213 -5.65 -6.86 -16.76
C GLU A 213 -5.36 -8.31 -17.22
N HIS A 214 -5.44 -9.27 -16.30
CA HIS A 214 -5.16 -10.69 -16.55
C HIS A 214 -6.21 -11.61 -15.90
N PRO A 215 -7.47 -11.59 -16.39
CA PRO A 215 -8.59 -12.30 -15.74
C PRO A 215 -8.43 -13.82 -15.72
N ASP A 216 -7.76 -14.38 -16.72
CA ASP A 216 -7.51 -15.82 -16.85
C ASP A 216 -6.17 -16.27 -16.23
N SER A 217 -5.53 -15.40 -15.44
CA SER A 217 -4.24 -15.69 -14.81
C SER A 217 -4.41 -16.23 -13.39
N ALA A 218 -3.96 -17.47 -13.17
CA ALA A 218 -3.86 -18.05 -11.83
C ALA A 218 -3.02 -17.15 -10.90
N ASP A 219 -1.98 -16.52 -11.42
CA ASP A 219 -1.09 -15.63 -10.65
C ASP A 219 -1.84 -14.41 -10.13
N ALA A 220 -2.75 -13.85 -10.93
CA ALA A 220 -3.53 -12.71 -10.52
C ALA A 220 -4.53 -13.06 -9.41
N LEU A 221 -5.18 -14.23 -9.51
CA LEU A 221 -6.04 -14.76 -8.45
C LEU A 221 -5.24 -15.04 -7.17
N TYR A 222 -4.07 -15.69 -7.28
CA TYR A 222 -3.24 -15.98 -6.11
C TYR A 222 -2.73 -14.71 -5.43
N LEU A 223 -2.30 -13.70 -6.18
CA LEU A 223 -1.85 -12.43 -5.61
C LEU A 223 -3.01 -11.65 -4.95
N ARG A 224 -4.23 -11.70 -5.52
CA ARG A 224 -5.41 -11.13 -4.86
C ARG A 224 -5.78 -11.89 -3.60
N ALA A 225 -5.72 -13.22 -3.61
CA ALA A 225 -5.89 -14.04 -2.41
C ALA A 225 -4.87 -13.67 -1.31
N TYR A 226 -3.61 -13.42 -1.68
CA TYR A 226 -2.57 -13.00 -0.74
C TYR A 226 -2.93 -11.67 -0.05
N ALA A 227 -3.32 -10.66 -0.84
CA ALA A 227 -3.74 -9.37 -0.32
C ALA A 227 -4.98 -9.49 0.58
N LEU A 228 -6.00 -10.23 0.12
CA LEU A 228 -7.24 -10.48 0.86
C LEU A 228 -6.98 -11.18 2.20
N GLY A 229 -6.16 -12.24 2.18
CA GLY A 229 -5.83 -13.03 3.37
C GLY A 229 -5.13 -12.19 4.44
N LEU A 230 -4.09 -11.44 4.05
CA LEU A 230 -3.43 -10.53 5.00
C LEU A 230 -4.31 -9.36 5.45
N CYS A 231 -5.35 -9.00 4.70
CA CYS A 231 -6.33 -8.01 5.14
C CYS A 231 -7.43 -8.58 6.07
N GLY A 232 -7.41 -9.88 6.37
CA GLY A 232 -8.42 -10.55 7.19
C GLY A 232 -9.69 -10.95 6.42
N LEU A 233 -9.69 -10.88 5.09
CA LEU A 233 -10.82 -11.23 4.23
C LEU A 233 -10.74 -12.71 3.79
N HIS A 234 -10.68 -13.61 4.78
CA HIS A 234 -10.23 -15.00 4.56
C HIS A 234 -11.11 -15.79 3.58
N GLN A 235 -12.43 -15.65 3.66
CA GLN A 235 -13.33 -16.38 2.77
C GLN A 235 -13.15 -15.97 1.30
N LEU A 236 -12.95 -14.67 1.03
CA LEU A 236 -12.70 -14.19 -0.32
C LEU A 236 -11.35 -14.69 -0.83
N ALA A 237 -10.33 -14.72 0.04
CA ALA A 237 -9.03 -15.26 -0.30
C ALA A 237 -9.09 -16.76 -0.66
N LEU A 238 -9.83 -17.57 0.11
CA LEU A 238 -10.04 -18.99 -0.19
C LEU A 238 -10.72 -19.19 -1.55
N ASN A 239 -11.74 -18.39 -1.86
CA ASN A 239 -12.42 -18.45 -3.15
C ASN A 239 -11.45 -18.19 -4.33
N ASP A 240 -10.57 -17.19 -4.18
CA ASP A 240 -9.55 -16.87 -5.18
C ASP A 240 -8.50 -17.97 -5.32
N LEU A 241 -8.07 -18.59 -4.21
CA LEU A 241 -7.14 -19.73 -4.26
C LEU A 241 -7.75 -20.92 -5.00
N GLU A 242 -9.00 -21.27 -4.70
CA GLU A 242 -9.69 -22.37 -5.38
C GLU A 242 -9.91 -22.07 -6.87
N ALA A 243 -10.30 -20.84 -7.22
CA ALA A 243 -10.40 -20.42 -8.62
C ALA A 243 -9.05 -20.50 -9.34
N GLY A 244 -7.96 -20.05 -8.71
CA GLY A 244 -6.63 -20.11 -9.30
C GLY A 244 -6.12 -21.54 -9.48
N LYS A 245 -6.41 -22.46 -8.55
CA LYS A 245 -6.08 -23.89 -8.66
C LYS A 245 -6.77 -24.54 -9.86
N ALA A 246 -7.99 -24.13 -10.17
CA ALA A 246 -8.74 -24.63 -11.33
C ALA A 246 -8.10 -24.27 -12.68
N LEU A 247 -7.26 -23.22 -12.75
CA LEU A 247 -6.60 -22.75 -13.97
C LEU A 247 -5.30 -23.52 -14.32
N GLN A 248 -5.01 -24.64 -13.65
CA GLN A 248 -3.91 -25.58 -13.97
C GLN A 248 -2.52 -24.93 -14.17
N ARG A 249 -2.09 -24.10 -13.22
CA ARG A 249 -0.70 -23.60 -13.18
C ARG A 249 0.29 -24.74 -12.93
N LYS A 250 1.44 -24.70 -13.62
CA LYS A 250 2.50 -25.71 -13.51
C LYS A 250 3.04 -25.87 -12.08
N GLU A 251 3.30 -24.76 -11.39
CA GLU A 251 3.82 -24.75 -10.02
C GLU A 251 3.23 -23.58 -9.22
N PRO A 252 2.64 -23.81 -8.02
CA PRO A 252 2.14 -22.75 -7.17
C PRO A 252 3.30 -21.95 -6.52
N PRO A 253 3.11 -20.66 -6.20
CA PRO A 253 4.09 -19.88 -5.44
C PRO A 253 4.39 -20.50 -4.07
N SER A 254 5.64 -20.43 -3.62
CA SER A 254 6.07 -21.00 -2.33
C SER A 254 5.35 -20.41 -1.12
N TRP A 255 4.82 -19.19 -1.21
CA TRP A 255 4.03 -18.56 -0.14
C TRP A 255 2.58 -19.01 -0.09
N MET A 256 2.09 -19.78 -1.06
CA MET A 256 0.69 -20.21 -1.10
C MET A 256 0.33 -21.13 0.05
N GLN A 257 1.17 -22.12 0.35
CA GLN A 257 0.89 -23.07 1.44
C GLN A 257 0.80 -22.37 2.81
N PRO A 258 1.75 -21.51 3.23
CA PRO A 258 1.61 -20.73 4.45
C PRO A 258 0.35 -19.86 4.46
N LEU A 259 0.01 -19.23 3.32
CA LEU A 259 -1.23 -18.47 3.22
C LEU A 259 -2.47 -19.35 3.46
N GLU A 260 -2.53 -20.55 2.86
CA GLU A 260 -3.64 -21.48 3.13
C GLU A 260 -3.73 -21.88 4.60
N CYS A 261 -2.60 -22.13 5.25
CA CYS A 261 -2.57 -22.42 6.68
C CYS A 261 -3.09 -21.23 7.50
N LEU A 262 -2.74 -19.99 7.16
CA LEU A 262 -3.30 -18.78 7.77
C LEU A 262 -4.83 -18.75 7.62
N LEU A 263 -5.32 -18.95 6.39
CA LEU A 263 -6.75 -18.88 6.07
C LEU A 263 -7.57 -19.96 6.77
N LYS A 264 -6.96 -21.12 7.04
CA LYS A 264 -7.56 -22.26 7.75
C LYS A 264 -7.27 -22.26 9.25
N PHE A 265 -6.57 -21.26 9.77
CA PHE A 265 -6.12 -21.17 11.16
C PHE A 265 -5.28 -22.38 11.63
N ASP A 266 -4.49 -22.95 10.73
CA ASP A 266 -3.57 -24.05 11.02
C ASP A 266 -2.25 -23.50 11.61
N THR A 267 -2.31 -23.09 12.88
CA THR A 267 -1.19 -22.49 13.59
C THR A 267 0.02 -23.41 13.65
N ASP A 268 -0.17 -24.72 13.85
CA ASP A 268 0.94 -25.67 14.01
C ASP A 268 1.72 -25.85 12.71
N ALA A 269 1.04 -25.98 11.56
CA ALA A 269 1.70 -26.04 10.25
C ALA A 269 2.48 -24.75 9.94
N LEU A 270 1.98 -23.59 10.39
CA LEU A 270 2.68 -22.31 10.27
C LEU A 270 3.95 -22.27 11.14
N ILE A 271 3.88 -22.78 12.37
CA ILE A 271 5.06 -22.90 13.26
C ILE A 271 6.09 -23.84 12.65
N GLU A 272 5.68 -24.99 12.12
CA GLU A 272 6.58 -25.93 11.45
C GLU A 272 7.30 -25.27 10.27
N THR A 273 6.54 -24.55 9.44
CA THR A 273 7.11 -23.78 8.33
C THR A 273 8.08 -22.70 8.82
N ALA A 274 7.71 -21.97 9.88
CA ALA A 274 8.53 -20.91 10.47
C ALA A 274 9.84 -21.44 11.07
N ASN A 275 9.87 -22.69 11.48
CA ASN A 275 11.03 -23.34 12.09
C ASN A 275 11.92 -24.08 11.10
N SER A 276 11.51 -24.15 9.83
CA SER A 276 12.23 -24.79 8.74
C SER A 276 13.11 -23.81 7.96
N GLU A 277 13.88 -24.31 6.99
CA GLU A 277 14.63 -23.51 6.02
C GLU A 277 13.74 -23.00 4.85
N HIS A 278 12.41 -23.03 5.01
CA HIS A 278 11.49 -22.61 3.96
C HIS A 278 11.67 -21.12 3.61
N PRO A 279 11.61 -20.71 2.32
CA PRO A 279 11.80 -19.31 1.90
C PRO A 279 10.83 -18.29 2.52
N GLN A 280 9.75 -18.78 3.13
CA GLN A 280 8.71 -17.97 3.78
C GLN A 280 8.69 -18.17 5.30
N CYS A 281 9.75 -18.69 5.92
CA CYS A 281 9.78 -18.96 7.36
C CYS A 281 9.40 -17.73 8.21
N VAL A 282 9.95 -16.55 7.89
CA VAL A 282 9.63 -15.29 8.60
C VAL A 282 8.15 -14.91 8.43
N THR A 283 7.64 -14.98 7.20
CA THR A 283 6.23 -14.70 6.90
C THR A 283 5.31 -15.69 7.60
N ALA A 284 5.66 -16.98 7.62
CA ALA A 284 4.90 -18.01 8.30
C ALA A 284 4.85 -17.79 9.81
N GLY A 285 5.95 -17.33 10.42
CA GLY A 285 5.97 -16.95 11.85
C GLY A 285 5.03 -15.79 12.16
N LEU A 286 5.01 -14.75 11.31
CA LEU A 286 4.01 -13.68 11.43
C LEU A 286 2.58 -14.22 11.28
N MET A 287 2.33 -15.03 10.26
CA MET A 287 1.01 -15.62 10.02
C MET A 287 0.56 -16.50 11.19
N ALA A 288 1.48 -17.25 11.83
CA ALA A 288 1.19 -18.05 13.02
C ALA A 288 0.70 -17.18 14.19
N MET A 289 1.31 -16.00 14.38
CA MET A 289 0.84 -15.06 15.39
C MET A 289 -0.51 -14.44 15.01
N MET A 290 -0.75 -14.20 13.73
CA MET A 290 -2.02 -13.63 13.25
C MET A 290 -3.22 -14.54 13.48
N THR A 291 -3.06 -15.87 13.47
CA THR A 291 -4.17 -16.80 13.77
C THR A 291 -4.65 -16.70 15.23
N LEU A 292 -3.91 -16.00 16.10
CA LEU A 292 -4.18 -15.92 17.53
C LEU A 292 -4.74 -14.56 17.99
N GLU A 293 -4.87 -13.56 17.12
CA GLU A 293 -5.20 -12.18 17.54
C GLU A 293 -6.55 -12.00 18.26
N TYR A 294 -7.46 -12.94 18.09
CA TYR A 294 -8.77 -12.92 18.73
C TYR A 294 -8.99 -14.16 19.61
N THR A 295 -7.91 -14.85 19.98
CA THR A 295 -7.99 -15.99 20.90
C THR A 295 -8.20 -15.48 22.32
N PRO A 296 -9.11 -16.08 23.11
CA PRO A 296 -9.24 -15.77 24.54
C PRO A 296 -8.18 -16.48 25.40
N PHE A 297 -7.25 -17.22 24.78
CA PHE A 297 -6.28 -18.08 25.46
C PHE A 297 -4.87 -17.47 25.42
N ASP A 298 -4.58 -16.54 26.32
CA ASP A 298 -3.30 -15.84 26.43
C ASP A 298 -2.09 -16.78 26.46
N SER A 299 -2.21 -17.92 27.15
CA SER A 299 -1.12 -18.92 27.24
C SER A 299 -0.70 -19.44 25.87
N ARG A 300 -1.65 -19.57 24.93
CA ARG A 300 -1.39 -20.06 23.58
C ARG A 300 -0.59 -19.05 22.76
N ILE A 301 -0.75 -17.76 23.01
CA ILE A 301 0.04 -16.69 22.37
C ILE A 301 1.50 -16.83 22.77
N PHE A 302 1.79 -16.95 24.07
CA PHE A 302 3.16 -17.12 24.56
C PHE A 302 3.78 -18.46 24.14
N GLU A 303 3.04 -19.57 24.24
CA GLU A 303 3.53 -20.87 23.78
C GLU A 303 3.88 -20.86 22.30
N THR A 304 3.01 -20.30 21.46
CA THR A 304 3.26 -20.18 20.02
C THR A 304 4.47 -19.31 19.75
N TYR A 305 4.55 -18.14 20.40
CA TYR A 305 5.70 -17.26 20.26
C TYR A 305 6.99 -17.96 20.67
N ASP A 306 7.03 -18.67 21.80
CA ASP A 306 8.19 -19.40 22.29
C ASP A 306 8.64 -20.51 21.33
N ARG A 307 7.70 -21.17 20.64
CA ARG A 307 7.97 -22.21 19.65
C ARG A 307 8.57 -21.69 18.33
N LEU A 308 8.52 -20.39 18.02
CA LEU A 308 9.11 -19.84 16.79
C LEU A 308 10.64 -19.71 16.91
N ASN A 309 11.38 -20.29 15.96
CA ASN A 309 12.84 -20.17 15.84
C ASN A 309 13.25 -18.77 15.38
N THR A 310 12.53 -18.22 14.40
CA THR A 310 12.70 -16.85 13.96
C THR A 310 11.62 -16.01 14.60
N LYS A 311 11.99 -15.27 15.64
CA LYS A 311 11.04 -14.37 16.29
C LYS A 311 10.75 -13.19 15.35
N PRO A 312 9.47 -12.91 15.03
CA PRO A 312 9.09 -11.76 14.20
C PRO A 312 9.14 -10.46 15.01
N ASP A 313 10.26 -10.24 15.71
CA ASP A 313 10.42 -9.24 16.77
C ASP A 313 10.23 -7.82 16.25
N GLU A 314 10.63 -7.55 15.02
CA GLU A 314 10.46 -6.25 14.37
C GLU A 314 9.01 -5.94 13.98
N ASN A 315 8.07 -6.86 14.21
CA ASN A 315 6.66 -6.63 13.91
C ASN A 315 5.93 -6.13 15.16
N LEU A 316 5.61 -4.83 15.17
CA LEU A 316 4.83 -4.18 16.23
C LEU A 316 3.50 -4.87 16.52
N ARG A 317 2.92 -5.58 15.54
CA ARG A 317 1.72 -6.39 15.72
C ARG A 317 1.91 -7.55 16.68
N VAL A 318 3.04 -8.24 16.58
CA VAL A 318 3.36 -9.37 17.46
C VAL A 318 3.66 -8.86 18.86
N LEU A 319 4.41 -7.75 18.98
CA LEU A 319 4.67 -7.11 20.27
C LEU A 319 3.38 -6.63 20.94
N ALA A 320 2.45 -6.04 20.17
CA ALA A 320 1.16 -5.61 20.70
C ALA A 320 0.33 -6.81 21.18
N LEU A 321 0.29 -7.90 20.42
CA LEU A 321 -0.39 -9.13 20.82
C LEU A 321 0.19 -9.73 22.11
N LEU A 322 1.52 -9.78 22.24
CA LEU A 322 2.18 -10.24 23.46
C LEU A 322 1.91 -9.31 24.65
N ASN A 323 1.82 -8.00 24.39
CA ASN A 323 1.52 -7.02 25.43
C ASN A 323 0.09 -7.12 25.94
N GLU A 324 -0.87 -7.40 25.04
CA GLU A 324 -2.29 -7.58 25.40
C GLU A 324 -2.54 -8.89 26.15
N ALA A 325 -1.92 -9.99 25.70
CA ALA A 325 -1.99 -11.30 26.37
C ALA A 325 -1.24 -11.31 27.72
N GLY A 326 -0.30 -10.38 27.89
CA GLY A 326 0.53 -10.31 29.08
C GLY A 326 -0.20 -9.70 30.27
N GLY A 327 -0.21 -10.39 31.43
CA GLY A 327 -0.48 -9.72 32.71
C GLY A 327 0.57 -8.63 33.02
N VAL A 328 0.38 -7.85 34.08
CA VAL A 328 1.23 -6.67 34.43
C VAL A 328 2.75 -6.91 34.31
N ARG A 329 3.23 -8.11 34.65
CA ARG A 329 4.66 -8.48 34.53
C ARG A 329 5.12 -8.63 33.08
N ALA A 330 4.31 -9.27 32.23
CA ALA A 330 4.59 -9.40 30.81
C ALA A 330 4.47 -8.03 30.12
N MET A 331 3.46 -7.22 30.46
CA MET A 331 3.34 -5.83 30.00
C MET A 331 4.60 -5.00 30.29
N HIS A 332 5.20 -5.13 31.48
CA HIS A 332 6.44 -4.41 31.78
C HIS A 332 7.59 -4.85 30.87
N LYS A 333 7.76 -6.16 30.66
CA LYS A 333 8.81 -6.70 29.80
C LYS A 333 8.62 -6.27 28.34
N THR A 334 7.41 -6.43 27.79
CA THR A 334 7.07 -6.01 26.43
C THR A 334 7.18 -4.51 26.23
N THR A 335 6.80 -3.69 27.22
CA THR A 335 6.98 -2.23 27.18
C THR A 335 8.46 -1.87 27.10
N MET A 336 9.31 -2.48 27.94
CA MET A 336 10.75 -2.22 27.92
C MET A 336 11.41 -2.71 26.63
N GLU A 337 11.04 -3.89 26.13
CA GLU A 337 11.51 -4.44 24.86
C GLU A 337 11.04 -3.59 23.67
N GLY A 338 9.78 -3.15 23.67
CA GLY A 338 9.23 -2.26 22.65
C GLY A 338 9.93 -0.90 22.62
N LEU A 339 10.27 -0.33 23.79
CA LEU A 339 11.06 0.90 23.88
C LEU A 339 12.49 0.72 23.36
N GLU A 340 13.15 -0.38 23.71
CA GLU A 340 14.49 -0.67 23.19
C GLU A 340 14.49 -0.94 21.68
N GLN A 341 13.47 -1.65 21.16
CA GLN A 341 13.30 -1.80 19.72
C GLN A 341 13.02 -0.47 19.02
N MET A 342 12.11 0.34 19.55
CA MET A 342 11.82 1.66 19.01
C MET A 342 13.09 2.52 18.99
N LYS A 343 13.91 2.45 20.05
CA LYS A 343 15.21 3.12 20.13
C LYS A 343 16.21 2.58 19.13
N LEU A 344 16.26 1.27 18.88
CA LEU A 344 17.11 0.67 17.86
C LEU A 344 16.67 1.05 16.45
N MET A 345 15.35 1.03 16.18
CA MET A 345 14.77 1.51 14.92
C MET A 345 15.11 2.99 14.71
N LEU A 346 14.78 3.85 15.67
CA LEU A 346 15.09 5.27 15.61
C LEU A 346 16.58 5.55 15.47
N ARG A 347 17.45 4.83 16.19
CA ARG A 347 18.90 4.99 16.09
C ARG A 347 19.42 4.58 14.72
N ASN A 348 19.01 3.42 14.21
CA ASN A 348 19.43 2.94 12.90
C ASN A 348 18.91 3.84 11.78
N ASP A 349 17.66 4.29 11.90
CA ASP A 349 17.04 5.18 10.91
C ASP A 349 17.67 6.58 10.96
N LEU A 350 17.92 7.14 12.15
CA LEU A 350 18.58 8.44 12.31
C LEU A 350 20.02 8.41 11.80
N LEU A 351 20.82 7.41 12.20
CA LEU A 351 22.24 7.33 11.82
C LEU A 351 22.45 7.12 10.32
N ASN A 352 21.48 6.51 9.64
CA ASN A 352 21.52 6.28 8.19
C ASN A 352 20.78 7.36 7.38
N HIS A 353 20.22 8.39 8.03
CA HIS A 353 19.49 9.45 7.33
C HIS A 353 20.45 10.58 6.89
N ASP A 354 20.50 10.86 5.58
CA ASP A 354 21.34 11.88 4.92
C ASP A 354 21.12 13.34 5.39
N LEU A 355 20.17 13.58 6.30
CA LEU A 355 19.82 14.91 6.83
C LEU A 355 20.43 15.19 8.20
N LEU A 356 21.10 14.23 8.85
CA LEU A 356 21.85 14.53 10.05
C LEU A 356 23.14 15.29 9.70
N PRO A 357 23.42 16.44 10.34
CA PRO A 357 24.70 17.12 10.19
C PRO A 357 25.84 16.14 10.48
N LEU A 358 26.86 16.10 9.61
CA LEU A 358 28.07 15.25 9.69
C LEU A 358 28.74 15.20 11.08
N ARG A 359 28.45 16.14 11.99
CA ARG A 359 28.95 16.16 13.37
C ARG A 359 28.27 15.18 14.34
N LEU A 360 27.14 14.57 13.96
CA LEU A 360 26.42 13.60 14.80
C LEU A 360 26.70 12.13 14.44
N GLN A 361 27.45 11.86 13.37
CA GLN A 361 27.79 10.49 12.92
C GLN A 361 29.03 9.90 13.61
N THR A 362 29.70 10.63 14.50
CA THR A 362 30.95 10.21 15.17
C THR A 362 30.81 9.85 16.66
N TYR A 363 29.58 9.68 17.16
CA TYR A 363 29.26 9.18 18.51
C TYR A 363 28.23 8.06 18.42
#